data_AF-A0A2P8HU43-F1
#
_entry.id   AF-A0A2P8HU43-F1
#
_cell.length_a   1.000
_cell.length_b   1.000
_cell.length_c   1.000
_cell.angle_alpha   90.00
_cell.angle_beta   90.00
_cell.angle_gamma   90.00
#
_symmetry.space_group_name_H-M   'P 1'
#
loop_
_entity.id
_entity.type
_entity.pdbx_description
1 polymer ?
#
loop_
_entity_poly.entity_id
_entity_poly.type
_entity_poly.pdbx_seq_one_letter_code
_entity_poly.pdbx_strand_id
1 'polypeptide(L)'
;MATADYVLQMMAAFNAAKDYTQVDNIIAAAEKDNNILFKGCLIQLQEKIEALSPLDCNSSQWSIYRYALMCLRRSSMMHTV
;
A
#
# COMPACT_ATOMS: atom_id res chain seq x y z
N MET A 1 0.28 17.64 4.49
CA MET A 1 -0.24 16.34 4.96
C MET A 1 0.87 15.66 5.73
N ALA A 2 0.63 15.18 6.95
CA ALA A 2 1.64 14.41 7.68
C ALA A 2 1.78 13.03 7.04
N THR A 3 2.99 12.47 6.99
CA THR A 3 3.26 11.13 6.44
C THR A 3 2.36 10.05 7.07
N ALA A 4 2.07 10.15 8.38
CA ALA A 4 1.16 9.24 9.08
C ALA A 4 -0.29 9.29 8.55
N ASP A 5 -0.80 10.47 8.20
CA ASP A 5 -2.14 10.66 7.65
C ASP A 5 -2.26 10.06 6.25
N TYR A 6 -1.21 10.23 5.44
CA TYR A 6 -1.13 9.62 4.11
C TYR A 6 -1.08 8.09 4.17
N VAL A 7 -0.33 7.51 5.13
CA VAL A 7 -0.30 6.06 5.36
C VAL A 7 -1.68 5.52 5.70
N LEU A 8 -2.44 6.19 6.57
CA LEU A 8 -3.79 5.76 6.94
C LEU A 8 -4.76 5.80 5.75
N GLN A 9 -4.69 6.85 4.93
CA GLN A 9 -5.50 6.95 3.72
C GLN A 9 -5.22 5.81 2.74
N MET A 10 -3.94 5.47 2.53
CA MET A 10 -3.58 4.36 1.65
C MET A 10 -4.04 3.01 2.21
N MET A 11 -3.91 2.77 3.52
CA MET A 11 -4.44 1.56 4.15
C MET A 11 -5.96 1.45 3.98
N ALA A 12 -6.69 2.56 4.14
CA ALA A 12 -8.13 2.59 3.90
C ALA A 12 -8.49 2.31 2.43
N ALA A 13 -7.72 2.86 1.49
CA ALA A 13 -7.89 2.60 0.06
C ALA A 13 -7.65 1.12 -0.29
N PHE A 14 -6.59 0.50 0.26
CA PHE A 14 -6.35 -0.93 0.08
C PHE A 14 -7.46 -1.78 0.70
N ASN A 15 -7.97 -1.41 1.87
CA ASN A 15 -9.08 -2.12 2.50
C ASN A 15 -10.37 -2.09 1.67
N ALA A 16 -10.60 -1.00 0.93
CA ALA A 16 -11.77 -0.81 0.09
C ALA A 16 -11.62 -1.42 -1.32
N ALA A 17 -10.39 -1.77 -1.72
CA ALA A 17 -10.13 -2.37 -3.02
C ALA A 17 -10.75 -3.76 -3.11
N LYS A 18 -11.46 -4.02 -4.20
CA LYS A 18 -12.13 -5.32 -4.43
C LYS A 18 -11.27 -6.30 -5.22
N ASP A 19 -10.30 -5.78 -5.97
CA ASP A 19 -9.49 -6.54 -6.93
C ASP A 19 -8.10 -5.93 -7.06
N TYR A 20 -7.16 -6.73 -7.58
CA TYR A 20 -5.75 -6.32 -7.76
C TYR A 20 -5.58 -5.11 -8.68
N THR A 21 -6.41 -4.98 -9.72
CA THR A 21 -6.39 -3.81 -10.61
C THR A 21 -6.65 -2.50 -9.87
N GLN A 22 -7.51 -2.52 -8.84
CA GLN A 22 -7.75 -1.32 -8.03
C GLN A 22 -6.53 -0.97 -7.17
N VAL A 23 -5.80 -1.98 -6.67
CA VAL A 23 -4.55 -1.78 -5.95
C VAL A 23 -3.48 -1.15 -6.85
N ASP A 24 -3.32 -1.64 -8.07
CA ASP A 24 -2.39 -1.05 -9.06
C ASP A 24 -2.73 0.41 -9.33
N ASN A 25 -4.02 0.73 -9.54
CA ASN A 25 -4.46 2.10 -9.77
C ASN A 25 -4.20 3.02 -8.57
N ILE A 26 -4.40 2.54 -7.34
CA ILE A 26 -4.10 3.30 -6.11
C ILE A 26 -2.60 3.62 -6.04
N ILE A 27 -1.75 2.64 -6.30
CA ILE A 27 -0.29 2.80 -6.25
C ILE A 27 0.18 3.74 -7.37
N ALA A 28 -0.28 3.54 -8.60
CA ALA A 28 0.07 4.39 -9.73
C ALA A 28 -0.36 5.86 -9.52
N ALA A 29 -1.55 6.08 -8.94
CA ALA A 29 -2.00 7.43 -8.57
C ALA A 29 -1.11 8.03 -7.47
N ALA A 30 -0.75 7.25 -6.44
CA ALA A 30 0.16 7.69 -5.38
C ALA A 30 1.55 8.06 -5.92
N GLU A 31 2.09 7.28 -6.86
CA GLU A 31 3.38 7.54 -7.52
C GLU A 31 3.33 8.79 -8.40
N LYS A 32 2.20 9.05 -9.07
CA LYS A 32 2.02 10.20 -9.97
C LYS A 32 1.75 11.50 -9.22
N ASP A 33 0.81 11.47 -8.28
CA ASP A 33 0.29 12.68 -7.66
C ASP A 33 1.11 13.10 -6.43
N ASN A 34 1.73 12.16 -5.74
CA ASN A 34 2.39 12.39 -4.45
C ASN A 34 3.71 11.61 -4.29
N ASN A 35 4.52 11.51 -5.36
CA ASN A 35 5.72 10.67 -5.42
C ASN A 35 6.65 10.76 -4.19
N ILE A 36 6.94 11.98 -3.71
CA ILE A 36 7.84 12.23 -2.58
C ILE A 36 7.23 11.68 -1.27
N LEU A 37 5.95 11.96 -1.04
CA LEU A 37 5.20 11.49 0.12
C LEU A 37 5.04 9.97 0.09
N PHE A 38 4.70 9.41 -1.07
CA PHE A 38 4.57 7.98 -1.28
C PHE A 38 5.87 7.25 -0.95
N LYS A 39 7.00 7.71 -1.46
CA LYS A 39 8.33 7.18 -1.13
C LYS A 39 8.64 7.25 0.36
N GLY A 40 8.37 8.38 1.01
CA GLY A 40 8.58 8.56 2.45
C GLY A 40 7.69 7.64 3.30
N CYS A 41 6.59 7.15 2.75
CA CYS A 41 5.64 6.26 3.43
C CYS A 41 5.80 4.78 3.06
N LEU A 42 6.62 4.42 2.05
CA LEU A 42 6.76 3.04 1.56
C LEU A 42 7.10 2.05 2.67
N ILE A 43 8.06 2.40 3.54
CA ILE A 43 8.49 1.51 4.64
C ILE A 43 7.34 1.33 5.64
N GLN A 44 6.73 2.42 6.09
CA GLN A 44 5.62 2.38 7.05
C GLN A 44 4.39 1.63 6.50
N LEU A 45 4.11 1.73 5.20
CA LEU A 45 3.04 0.97 4.56
C LEU A 45 3.33 -0.52 4.56
N GLN A 46 4.57 -0.91 4.24
CA GLN A 46 5.00 -2.31 4.31
C GLN A 46 4.88 -2.85 5.74
N GLU A 47 5.43 -2.13 6.72
CA GLU A 47 5.36 -2.52 8.14
C GLU A 47 3.92 -2.68 8.64
N LYS A 48 3.02 -1.74 8.28
CA LYS A 48 1.60 -1.84 8.67
C LYS A 48 0.91 -3.04 8.05
N ILE A 49 1.16 -3.33 6.78
CA ILE A 49 0.56 -4.48 6.11
C ILE A 49 1.12 -5.78 6.69
N GLU A 50 2.42 -5.82 7.01
CA GLU A 50 3.06 -6.98 7.64
C GLU A 50 2.60 -7.23 9.08
N ALA A 51 2.17 -6.18 9.78
CA ALA A 51 1.59 -6.27 11.12
C ALA A 51 0.13 -6.75 11.12
N LEU A 52 -0.54 -6.84 9.96
CA LEU A 52 -1.92 -7.35 9.88
C LEU A 52 -1.95 -8.85 10.17
N SER A 53 -2.90 -9.28 11.00
CA SER A 53 -3.20 -10.69 11.17
C SER A 53 -4.16 -11.17 10.09
N PRO A 54 -3.97 -12.38 9.53
CA PRO A 54 -4.97 -12.99 8.66
C PRO A 54 -6.32 -13.22 9.36
N LEU A 55 -6.35 -13.22 10.70
CA LEU A 55 -7.59 -13.37 11.48
C LEU A 55 -8.42 -12.07 11.53
N ASP A 56 -7.79 -10.91 11.28
CA ASP A 56 -8.46 -9.60 11.26
C ASP A 56 -8.99 -9.24 9.88
N CYS A 57 -8.73 -10.08 8.86
CA CYS A 57 -9.11 -9.86 7.47
C CYS A 57 -9.96 -11.02 6.94
N ASN A 58 -10.93 -10.74 6.06
CA ASN A 58 -11.51 -11.81 5.26
C ASN A 58 -10.51 -12.27 4.16
N SER A 59 -10.75 -13.44 3.55
CA SER A 59 -9.83 -14.03 2.57
C SER A 59 -9.51 -13.12 1.38
N SER A 60 -10.48 -12.33 0.92
CA SER A 60 -10.29 -11.35 -0.16
C SER A 60 -9.43 -10.18 0.29
N GLN A 61 -9.73 -9.59 1.45
CA GLN A 61 -8.96 -8.49 2.04
C GLN A 61 -7.51 -8.90 2.29
N TRP A 62 -7.30 -10.09 2.85
CA TRP A 62 -5.96 -10.61 3.08
C TRP A 62 -5.17 -10.77 1.77
N SER A 63 -5.81 -11.29 0.72
CA SER A 63 -5.19 -11.42 -0.60
C SER A 63 -4.84 -10.06 -1.20
N ILE A 64 -5.71 -9.06 -1.06
CA ILE A 64 -5.49 -7.67 -1.49
C ILE A 64 -4.29 -7.06 -0.77
N TYR A 65 -4.20 -7.19 0.56
CA TYR A 65 -3.06 -6.69 1.34
C TYR A 65 -1.74 -7.36 0.95
N ARG A 66 -1.74 -8.69 0.75
CA ARG A 66 -0.55 -9.42 0.30
C ARG A 66 -0.10 -8.99 -1.09
N TYR A 67 -1.05 -8.73 -1.99
CA TYR A 67 -0.77 -8.19 -3.31
C TYR A 67 -0.20 -6.76 -3.23
N ALA A 68 -0.83 -5.88 -2.46
CA ALA A 68 -0.34 -4.51 -2.23
C ALA A 68 1.09 -4.51 -1.68
N LEU A 69 1.40 -5.36 -0.70
CA LEU A 69 2.74 -5.51 -0.14
C LEU A 69 3.77 -5.90 -1.20
N MET A 70 3.43 -6.82 -2.10
CA MET A 70 4.30 -7.21 -3.21
C MET A 70 4.58 -6.03 -4.15
N CYS A 71 3.57 -5.25 -4.49
CA CYS A 71 3.73 -4.06 -5.33
C CYS A 71 4.57 -2.98 -4.65
N LEU A 72 4.33 -2.69 -3.37
CA LEU A 72 5.11 -1.72 -2.59
C LEU A 72 6.60 -2.11 -2.52
N ARG A 73 6.91 -3.39 -2.34
CA ARG A 73 8.30 -3.90 -2.36
C ARG A 73 8.95 -3.72 -3.72
N ARG A 74 8.20 -3.96 -4.81
CA ARG A 74 8.68 -3.72 -6.18
C ARG A 74 9.01 -2.25 -6.40
N SER A 75 8.12 -1.34 -6.01
CA SER A 75 8.39 0.11 -6.07
C SER A 75 9.59 0.49 -5.19
N SER A 76 9.76 -0.11 -4.02
CA SER A 76 10.94 0.15 -3.19
C SER A 76 12.26 -0.32 -3.83
N MET A 77 12.26 -1.45 -4.54
CA MET A 77 13.45 -1.99 -5.22
C MET A 77 13.82 -1.20 -6.49
N MET A 78 12.84 -0.74 -7.26
CA MET A 78 13.07 0.02 -8.49
C MET A 78 13.62 1.44 -8.24
N HIS A 79 13.58 1.90 -6.99
CA HIS A 79 14.03 3.23 -6.59
C HIS A 79 15.41 3.25 -5.91
N THR A 80 16.09 2.09 -5.84
CA THR A 80 17.50 1.97 -5.43
C THR A 80 18.40 1.98 -6.68
N VAL A 81 18.42 3.09 -7.42
CA VAL A 81 19.40 3.37 -8.48
C VAL A 81 19.68 4.87 -8.54
#